data_AF-A0ABD1H6X2-F1
#
_entry.id   AF-A0ABD1H6X2-F1
#
_cell.length_a   1.000
_cell.length_b   1.000
_cell.length_c   1.000
_cell.angle_alpha   90.00
_cell.angle_beta   90.00
_cell.angle_gamma   90.00
#
_symmetry.space_group_name_H-M   'P 1'
#
loop_
_entity.id
_entity.type
_entity.pdbx_description
1 polymer ?
#
loop_
_entity_poly.entity_id
_entity_poly.type
_entity_poly.pdbx_seq_one_letter_code
_entity_poly.pdbx_strand_id
1 'polypeptide(L)'
;MADPIDNMPPDLLQKCISPLPQRQAAQTAAVSKICKHAWSTRELDFNDLDYGEYLTPVATRTLQRYEAENLKVVSFRIWSATVEHEVARDLIRRALNLGARHLTIYVGPTVIGKFIVPEDVLVTPQPI
;
A
#
# COMPACT_ATOMS: atom_id res chain seq x y z
N MET A 1 3.05 -22.56 -0.63
CA MET A 1 2.15 -21.90 -1.61
C MET A 1 2.83 -21.97 -2.96
N ALA A 2 2.16 -22.51 -3.97
CA ALA A 2 2.66 -22.55 -5.33
C ALA A 2 2.68 -21.12 -5.89
N ASP A 3 3.74 -20.73 -6.60
CA ASP A 3 3.83 -19.41 -7.22
C ASP A 3 2.66 -19.25 -8.21
N PRO A 4 2.11 -18.04 -8.44
CA PRO A 4 1.09 -17.82 -9.46
C PRO A 4 1.52 -18.29 -10.87
N ILE A 5 2.83 -18.35 -11.10
CA ILE A 5 3.48 -18.94 -12.28
C ILE A 5 3.27 -20.46 -12.30
N ASP A 6 3.34 -21.14 -11.16
CA ASP A 6 3.12 -22.59 -11.05
C ASP A 6 1.64 -22.97 -11.28
N ASN A 7 0.72 -22.03 -11.06
CA ASN A 7 -0.73 -22.21 -11.28
C ASN A 7 -1.19 -21.73 -12.67
N MET A 8 -0.27 -21.24 -13.50
CA MET A 8 -0.61 -20.75 -14.83
C MET A 8 -0.82 -21.95 -15.79
N PRO A 9 -1.85 -21.92 -16.66
CA PRO A 9 -2.10 -22.98 -17.62
C PRO A 9 -0.82 -23.29 -18.42
N PRO A 10 -0.42 -24.57 -18.54
CA PRO A 10 0.86 -24.96 -19.16
C PRO A 10 1.05 -24.34 -20.54
N ASP A 11 -0.03 -24.19 -21.29
CA ASP A 11 -0.08 -23.66 -22.65
C ASP A 11 0.22 -22.15 -22.71
N LEU A 12 -0.21 -21.39 -21.69
CA LEU A 12 0.10 -19.96 -21.57
C LEU A 12 1.53 -19.75 -21.09
N LEU A 13 1.97 -20.58 -20.14
CA LEU A 13 3.36 -20.60 -19.69
C LEU A 13 4.29 -20.89 -20.88
N GLN A 14 4.00 -21.94 -21.64
CA GLN A 14 4.78 -22.33 -22.81
C GLN A 14 4.80 -21.25 -23.89
N LYS A 15 3.71 -20.52 -24.12
CA LYS A 15 3.69 -19.35 -25.03
C LYS A 15 4.55 -18.18 -24.56
N CYS A 16 4.63 -17.95 -23.25
CA CYS A 16 5.47 -16.90 -22.68
C CYS A 16 6.96 -17.28 -22.67
N ILE A 17 7.28 -18.57 -22.52
CA ILE A 17 8.67 -19.05 -22.39
C ILE A 17 9.26 -19.52 -23.73
N SER A 18 8.45 -19.96 -24.69
CA SER A 18 8.92 -20.44 -26.00
C SER A 18 9.79 -19.46 -26.81
N PRO A 19 9.66 -18.12 -26.68
CA PRO A 19 10.55 -17.19 -27.35
C PRO A 19 11.88 -16.98 -26.61
N LEU A 20 11.99 -17.41 -25.34
CA LEU A 20 13.16 -17.16 -24.50
C LEU A 20 14.13 -18.34 -24.54
N PRO A 21 15.42 -18.13 -24.89
CA PRO A 21 16.47 -19.10 -24.65
C PRO A 21 16.47 -19.55 -23.18
N GLN A 22 16.76 -20.82 -22.93
CA GLN A 22 16.69 -21.45 -21.61
C GLN A 22 17.40 -20.65 -20.50
N ARG A 23 18.52 -19.99 -20.85
CA ARG A 23 19.28 -19.10 -19.97
C ARG A 23 18.52 -17.82 -19.59
N GLN A 24 17.78 -17.23 -20.54
CA GLN A 24 16.97 -16.04 -20.30
C GLN A 24 15.71 -16.38 -19.48
N ALA A 25 15.08 -17.53 -19.71
CA ALA A 25 13.96 -17.99 -18.88
C ALA A 25 14.36 -18.14 -17.39
N ALA A 26 15.52 -18.76 -17.13
CA ALA A 26 16.06 -18.87 -15.78
C ALA A 26 16.42 -17.51 -15.15
N GLN A 27 16.99 -16.58 -15.94
CA GLN A 27 17.27 -15.21 -15.49
C GLN A 27 15.99 -14.46 -15.14
N THR A 28 14.96 -14.51 -15.98
CA THR A 28 13.67 -13.86 -15.73
C THR A 28 13.00 -14.42 -14.48
N ALA A 29 13.05 -15.73 -14.25
CA ALA A 29 12.54 -16.35 -13.02
C ALA A 29 13.34 -15.91 -11.77
N ALA A 30 14.66 -15.83 -11.86
CA ALA A 30 15.51 -15.35 -10.77
C ALA A 30 15.25 -13.87 -10.45
N VAL A 31 15.15 -13.01 -11.47
CA VAL A 31 14.80 -11.59 -11.31
C VAL A 31 13.40 -11.45 -10.72
N SER A 32 12.42 -12.24 -11.18
CA SER A 32 11.07 -12.26 -10.61
C SER A 32 11.08 -12.62 -9.12
N LYS A 33 11.82 -13.67 -8.74
CA LYS A 33 11.98 -14.06 -7.32
C LYS A 33 12.67 -12.99 -6.48
N ILE A 34 13.73 -12.38 -7.00
CA ILE A 34 14.45 -11.29 -6.31
C ILE A 34 13.56 -10.06 -6.15
N CYS A 35 12.82 -9.68 -7.19
CA CYS A 35 11.85 -8.58 -7.12
C CYS A 35 10.73 -8.91 -6.13
N LYS A 36 10.19 -10.13 -6.15
CA LYS A 36 9.17 -10.57 -5.19
C LYS A 36 9.69 -10.50 -3.75
N HIS A 37 10.91 -10.97 -3.52
CA HIS A 37 11.56 -10.91 -2.22
C HIS A 37 11.82 -9.46 -1.77
N ALA A 38 12.36 -8.61 -2.65
CA ALA A 38 12.58 -7.19 -2.38
C ALA A 38 11.27 -6.44 -2.11
N TRP A 39 10.18 -6.85 -2.76
CA TRP A 39 8.84 -6.30 -2.55
C TRP A 39 8.20 -6.79 -1.25
N SER A 40 8.52 -8.01 -0.78
CA SER A 40 8.05 -8.53 0.51
C SER A 40 8.75 -7.91 1.73
N THR A 41 9.90 -7.28 1.53
CA THR A 41 10.68 -6.59 2.57
C THR A 41 10.51 -5.08 2.56
N ARG A 42 9.69 -4.54 1.66
CA ARG A 42 9.50 -3.10 1.50
C ARG A 42 8.55 -2.55 2.56
N GLU A 43 8.88 -1.35 3.01
CA GLU A 43 7.98 -0.49 3.77
C GLU A 43 6.71 -0.23 2.95
N LEU A 44 5.54 -0.45 3.57
CA LEU A 44 4.27 -0.10 2.97
C LEU A 44 3.98 1.36 3.28
N ASP A 45 4.21 2.24 2.31
CA ASP A 45 3.92 3.67 2.41
C ASP A 45 2.71 4.02 1.53
N PHE A 46 1.60 4.42 2.15
CA PHE A 46 0.38 4.84 1.48
C PHE A 46 0.12 6.31 1.77
N ASN A 47 0.21 7.16 0.75
CA ASN A 47 -0.07 8.58 0.90
C ASN A 47 -0.94 9.17 -0.22
N ASP A 48 -1.67 10.23 0.10
CA ASP A 48 -2.59 10.87 -0.85
C ASP A 48 -1.88 11.45 -2.09
N LEU A 49 -0.61 11.85 -1.96
CA LEU A 49 0.14 12.43 -3.08
C LEU A 49 0.45 11.39 -4.15
N ASP A 50 0.78 10.16 -3.74
CA ASP A 50 1.14 9.08 -4.65
C ASP A 50 -0.09 8.36 -5.21
N TYR A 51 -1.17 8.27 -4.42
CA TYR A 51 -2.31 7.41 -4.76
C TYR A 51 -3.64 8.15 -4.93
N GLY A 52 -3.80 9.34 -4.35
CA GLY A 52 -5.06 10.10 -4.41
C GLY A 52 -6.29 9.26 -4.06
N GLU A 53 -7.30 9.28 -4.93
CA GLU A 53 -8.53 8.49 -4.79
C GLU A 53 -8.30 6.96 -4.78
N TYR A 54 -7.15 6.50 -5.32
CA TYR A 54 -6.80 5.09 -5.38
C TYR A 54 -6.11 4.58 -4.11
N LEU A 55 -5.85 5.43 -3.12
CA LEU A 55 -5.15 5.02 -1.90
C LEU A 55 -5.86 3.86 -1.21
N THR A 56 -7.15 4.01 -0.92
CA THR A 56 -7.95 2.98 -0.25
C THR A 56 -7.96 1.64 -1.00
N PRO A 57 -8.32 1.57 -2.30
CA PRO A 57 -8.33 0.30 -3.01
C PRO A 57 -6.93 -0.31 -3.14
N VAL A 58 -5.88 0.50 -3.36
CA VAL A 58 -4.51 0.01 -3.46
C VAL A 58 -4.01 -0.54 -2.12
N ALA A 59 -4.20 0.18 -1.02
CA ALA A 59 -3.82 -0.26 0.31
C ALA A 59 -4.56 -1.55 0.71
N THR A 60 -5.87 -1.59 0.45
CA THR A 60 -6.71 -2.76 0.75
C THR A 60 -6.22 -3.99 -0.01
N ARG A 61 -6.00 -3.87 -1.32
CA ARG A 61 -5.52 -4.97 -2.18
C ARG A 61 -4.12 -5.41 -1.81
N THR A 62 -3.25 -4.47 -1.46
CA THR A 62 -1.88 -4.77 -1.04
C THR A 62 -1.88 -5.60 0.24
N LEU A 63 -2.63 -5.20 1.27
CA LEU A 63 -2.74 -5.97 2.51
C LEU A 63 -3.41 -7.34 2.28
N GLN A 64 -4.41 -7.43 1.39
CA GLN A 64 -5.03 -8.72 1.03
C GLN A 64 -4.01 -9.68 0.41
N ARG A 65 -3.12 -9.19 -0.45
CA ARG A 65 -2.04 -10.00 -1.02
C ARG A 65 -1.08 -10.48 0.07
N TYR A 66 -0.71 -9.61 1.01
CA TYR A 66 0.19 -9.97 2.11
C TYR A 66 -0.42 -11.04 3.01
N GLU A 67 -1.72 -10.95 3.31
CA GLU A 67 -2.46 -11.98 4.05
C GLU A 67 -2.49 -13.30 3.29
N ALA A 68 -2.87 -13.27 2.01
CA ALA A 68 -2.96 -14.46 1.18
C ALA A 68 -1.61 -15.18 1.09
N GLU A 69 -0.52 -14.44 0.90
CA GLU A 69 0.83 -14.98 0.73
C GLU A 69 1.58 -15.21 2.06
N ASN A 70 0.92 -15.00 3.21
CA ASN A 70 1.53 -15.07 4.55
C ASN A 70 2.83 -14.25 4.68
N LEU A 71 2.86 -13.09 4.02
CA LEU A 71 3.98 -12.16 4.04
C LEU A 71 3.92 -11.31 5.31
N LYS A 72 5.08 -10.90 5.81
CA LYS A 72 5.17 -10.02 6.98
C LYS A 72 5.33 -8.57 6.54
N VAL A 73 4.61 -7.69 7.22
CA VAL A 73 4.80 -6.24 7.11
C VAL A 73 5.71 -5.82 8.25
N VAL A 74 6.82 -5.13 7.98
CA VAL A 74 7.73 -4.64 9.04
C VAL A 74 7.44 -3.18 9.36
N SER A 75 7.25 -2.36 8.33
CA SER A 75 6.88 -0.94 8.43
C SER A 75 5.60 -0.68 7.64
N PHE A 76 4.70 0.09 8.25
CA PHE A 76 3.46 0.54 7.64
C PHE A 76 3.25 2.03 7.92
N ARG A 77 3.08 2.80 6.85
CA ARG A 77 2.81 4.22 6.87
C ARG A 77 1.54 4.50 6.11
N ILE A 78 0.66 5.29 6.72
CA ILE A 78 -0.50 5.87 6.06
C ILE A 78 -0.52 7.37 6.31
N TRP A 79 -0.56 8.16 5.25
CA TRP A 79 -0.64 9.61 5.28
C TRP A 79 -1.74 10.09 4.34
N SER A 80 -2.92 10.32 4.90
CA SER A 80 -4.07 10.73 4.11
C SER A 80 -4.92 11.75 4.84
N ALA A 81 -5.39 12.77 4.15
CA ALA A 81 -6.44 13.66 4.62
C ALA A 81 -7.84 13.22 4.14
N THR A 82 -7.90 12.28 3.20
CA THR A 82 -9.13 11.89 2.49
C THR A 82 -9.68 10.53 2.90
N VAL A 83 -8.84 9.65 3.45
CA VAL A 83 -9.26 8.32 3.91
C VAL A 83 -10.13 8.44 5.15
N GLU A 84 -11.29 7.77 5.11
CA GLU A 84 -12.20 7.68 6.25
C GLU A 84 -11.54 6.98 7.45
N HIS A 85 -11.85 7.46 8.65
CA HIS A 85 -11.24 6.93 9.89
C HIS A 85 -11.53 5.44 10.11
N GLU A 86 -12.71 4.94 9.71
CA GLU A 86 -13.05 3.52 9.83
C GLU A 86 -12.18 2.66 8.92
N VAL A 87 -12.01 3.09 7.67
CA VAL A 87 -11.14 2.42 6.68
C VAL A 87 -9.69 2.44 7.17
N ALA A 88 -9.19 3.58 7.63
CA ALA A 88 -7.82 3.68 8.15
C ALA A 88 -7.61 2.74 9.34
N ARG A 89 -8.57 2.67 10.28
CA ARG A 89 -8.52 1.76 11.43
C ARG A 89 -8.39 0.31 11.00
N ASP A 90 -9.14 -0.10 9.98
CA ASP A 90 -9.12 -1.46 9.48
C ASP A 90 -7.80 -1.78 8.76
N LEU A 91 -7.26 -0.86 7.95
CA LEU A 91 -5.94 -1.00 7.33
C LEU A 91 -4.83 -1.15 8.38
N ILE A 92 -4.85 -0.32 9.44
CA ILE A 92 -3.87 -0.39 10.53
C ILE A 92 -3.96 -1.72 11.27
N ARG A 93 -5.16 -2.19 11.60
CA ARG A 93 -5.35 -3.50 12.26
C ARG A 93 -4.81 -4.65 11.43
N ARG A 94 -5.06 -4.63 10.12
CA ARG A 94 -4.55 -5.65 9.20
C ARG A 94 -3.03 -5.61 9.12
N ALA A 95 -2.42 -4.44 9.03
CA ALA A 95 -0.97 -4.29 9.07
C ALA A 95 -0.34 -4.83 10.36
N LEU A 96 -0.96 -4.54 11.52
CA LEU A 96 -0.56 -5.09 12.82
C LEU A 96 -0.63 -6.62 12.86
N ASN A 97 -1.71 -7.20 12.36
CA ASN A 97 -1.86 -8.67 12.27
C ASN A 97 -0.81 -9.31 11.35
N LEU A 98 -0.35 -8.58 10.34
CA LEU A 98 0.76 -8.98 9.46
C LEU A 98 2.15 -8.76 10.07
N GLY A 99 2.22 -8.23 11.30
CA GLY A 99 3.46 -8.11 12.08
C GLY A 99 4.13 -6.74 12.02
N ALA A 100 3.44 -5.70 11.56
CA ALA A 100 3.99 -4.34 11.51
C ALA A 100 4.45 -3.89 12.90
N ARG A 101 5.69 -3.43 13.01
CA ARG A 101 6.29 -2.92 14.26
C ARG A 101 6.58 -1.43 14.22
N HIS A 102 6.73 -0.88 13.01
CA HIS A 102 6.92 0.54 12.79
C HIS A 102 5.67 1.09 12.13
N LEU A 103 4.99 2.00 12.82
CA LEU A 103 3.75 2.62 12.36
C LEU A 103 3.94 4.13 12.28
N THR A 104 3.61 4.71 11.12
CA THR A 104 3.51 6.16 10.95
C THR A 104 2.11 6.49 10.41
N ILE A 105 1.30 7.18 11.20
CA ILE A 105 -0.12 7.38 10.89
C ILE A 105 -0.44 8.87 10.89
N TYR A 106 -0.95 9.35 9.76
CA TYR A 106 -1.63 10.62 9.62
C TYR A 106 -2.95 10.37 8.89
N VAL A 107 -4.07 10.64 9.57
CA VAL A 107 -5.41 10.55 9.01
C VAL A 107 -6.12 11.87 9.34
N GLY A 108 -6.27 12.72 8.34
CA GLY A 108 -6.89 14.04 8.47
C GLY A 108 -8.40 13.96 8.68
N PRO A 109 -9.04 15.10 9.01
CA PRO A 109 -10.48 15.15 9.27
C PRO A 109 -11.27 14.83 8.00
N THR A 110 -12.22 13.90 8.12
CA THR A 110 -13.13 13.49 7.02
C THR A 110 -14.06 14.63 6.56
N VAL A 111 -14.16 15.69 7.37
CA VAL A 111 -15.04 16.83 7.14
C VAL A 111 -14.20 17.98 6.60
N ILE A 112 -14.21 18.16 5.26
CA ILE A 112 -13.97 19.49 4.65
C ILE A 112 -15.22 20.33 4.90
N GLY A 113 -15.56 20.54 6.17
CA GLY A 113 -16.40 21.65 6.55
C GLY A 113 -15.53 22.86 6.34
N LYS A 114 -15.97 23.83 5.53
CA LYS A 114 -15.39 25.18 5.57
C LYS A 114 -15.29 25.56 7.05
N PHE A 115 -14.08 25.55 7.61
CA PHE A 115 -13.82 26.20 8.88
C PHE A 115 -14.00 27.68 8.59
N ILE A 116 -15.22 28.17 8.80
CA ILE A 116 -15.47 29.61 8.87
C ILE A 116 -14.79 30.02 10.17
N VAL A 117 -13.59 30.60 10.03
CA VAL A 117 -12.91 31.25 11.15
C VAL A 117 -13.86 32.35 11.64
N PRO A 118 -14.33 32.29 12.89
CA PRO A 118 -15.25 33.29 13.39
C PRO A 118 -14.53 34.65 13.42
N GLU A 119 -15.26 35.72 13.07
CA GLU A 119 -14.70 37.04 12.78
C GLU A 119 -13.91 37.64 13.95
N ASP A 120 -14.22 37.21 15.19
CA ASP A 120 -13.54 37.59 16.42
C ASP A 120 -12.06 37.17 16.47
N VAL A 121 -11.67 36.13 15.74
CA VAL A 121 -10.27 35.69 15.62
C VAL A 121 -9.50 36.54 14.58
N LEU A 122 -10.21 37.19 13.66
CA LEU A 122 -9.62 38.03 12.60
C LEU A 122 -9.45 39.49 13.02
N VAL A 123 -9.99 39.89 14.17
CA VAL A 123 -9.77 41.24 14.71
C VAL A 123 -8.38 41.31 15.32
N THR A 124 -7.46 41.97 14.62
CA THR A 124 -6.18 42.36 15.20
C THR A 124 -6.42 43.29 16.39
N PRO A 125 -5.77 43.06 17.54
CA PRO A 125 -5.95 43.94 18.70
C PRO A 125 -5.52 45.35 18.33
N GLN A 126 -6.40 46.33 18.53
CA GLN A 126 -6.06 47.73 18.33
C GLN A 126 -5.03 48.17 19.37
N PRO A 127 -3.97 48.89 18.97
CA PRO A 127 -2.97 49.37 19.90
C PRO A 127 -3.59 50.43 20.83
N ILE A 128 -3.24 50.30 22.12
CA ILE A 128 -3.59 51.22 23.21
C ILE A 128 -2.91 52.57 23.00
#